data_AF-F7QUT7-F1
#
_entry.id   AF-F7QUT7-F1
#
_cell.length_a   1.000
_cell.length_b   1.000
_cell.length_c   1.000
_cell.angle_alpha   90.00
_cell.angle_beta   90.00
_cell.angle_gamma   90.00
#
_symmetry.space_group_name_H-M   'P 1'
#
loop_
_entity.id
_entity.type
_entity.pdbx_description
1 polymer ?
#
loop_
_entity_poly.entity_id
_entity_poly.type
_entity_poly.pdbx_seq_one_letter_code
_entity_poly.pdbx_strand_id
1 'polypeptide(L)'
;MQEKEILELNQDLRNYVRDFNRFYDDTETLKDLGKEIEDLRNQVTRLEKTDTNDFHLERLKEIHNKKIDLYNEILALDKHNIIILWQETSKILKTMNKVSDEDLRNNHPTLDIKMFRELQADIKGKNKLLKPSFKVRLKYKINQLFNWRRCKK
;
A
#
# COMPACT_ATOMS: atom_id res chain seq x y z
N MET A 1 -26.03 0.61 24.84
CA MET A 1 -25.05 1.62 24.35
C MET A 1 -23.74 0.94 24.01
N GLN A 2 -23.13 0.20 24.95
CA GLN A 2 -21.87 -0.54 24.76
C GLN A 2 -21.88 -1.64 23.67
N GLU A 3 -22.96 -2.42 23.51
CA GLU A 3 -23.04 -3.43 22.43
C GLU A 3 -23.01 -2.81 21.03
N LYS A 4 -23.63 -1.63 20.86
CA LYS A 4 -23.65 -0.91 19.59
C LYS A 4 -22.25 -0.39 19.24
N GLU A 5 -21.53 0.15 20.22
CA GLU A 5 -20.14 0.60 20.05
C GLU A 5 -19.19 -0.56 19.71
N ILE A 6 -19.40 -1.75 20.30
CA ILE A 6 -18.62 -2.96 20.00
C ILE A 6 -18.89 -3.48 18.59
N LEU A 7 -20.16 -3.47 18.16
CA LEU A 7 -20.54 -3.83 16.80
C LEU A 7 -19.97 -2.84 15.77
N GLU A 8 -20.00 -1.55 16.08
CA GLU A 8 -19.39 -0.49 15.26
C GLU A 8 -17.87 -0.67 15.15
N LEU A 9 -17.16 -0.92 16.26
CA LEU A 9 -15.73 -1.19 16.27
C LEU A 9 -15.38 -2.43 15.42
N ASN A 10 -16.14 -3.51 15.56
CA ASN A 10 -15.95 -4.73 14.77
C ASN A 10 -16.20 -4.47 13.28
N GLN A 11 -17.20 -3.65 12.94
CA GLN A 11 -17.49 -3.27 11.57
C GLN A 11 -16.37 -2.39 10.99
N ASP A 12 -15.84 -1.44 11.76
CA ASP A 12 -14.74 -0.58 11.36
C ASP A 12 -13.45 -1.37 11.13
N LEU A 13 -13.15 -2.35 11.99
CA LEU A 13 -12.01 -3.26 11.79
C LEU A 13 -12.19 -4.12 10.54
N ARG A 14 -13.40 -4.63 10.28
CA ARG A 14 -13.69 -5.39 9.05
C ARG A 14 -13.56 -4.53 7.81
N ASN A 15 -14.09 -3.30 7.83
CA ASN A 15 -13.94 -2.33 6.76
C ASN A 15 -12.47 -2.01 6.51
N TYR A 16 -11.70 -1.77 7.58
CA TYR A 16 -10.27 -1.54 7.51
C TYR A 16 -9.52 -2.71 6.86
N VAL A 17 -9.78 -3.96 7.29
CA VAL A 17 -9.16 -5.15 6.69
C VAL A 17 -9.52 -5.29 5.21
N ARG A 18 -10.78 -5.03 4.83
CA ARG A 18 -11.22 -5.08 3.43
C ARG A 18 -10.50 -4.03 2.58
N ASP A 19 -10.48 -2.78 3.05
CA ASP A 19 -9.86 -1.68 2.31
C ASP A 19 -8.34 -1.85 2.22
N PHE A 20 -7.73 -2.40 3.27
CA PHE A 20 -6.33 -2.81 3.29
C PHE A 20 -6.04 -3.90 2.26
N ASN A 21 -6.88 -4.93 2.14
CA ASN A 21 -6.70 -5.99 1.12
C ASN A 21 -6.80 -5.42 -0.29
N ARG A 22 -7.80 -4.56 -0.54
CA ARG A 22 -7.96 -3.90 -1.84
C ARG A 22 -6.72 -3.10 -2.22
N PHE A 23 -6.17 -2.33 -1.27
CA PHE A 23 -4.95 -1.57 -1.51
C PHE A 23 -3.75 -2.49 -1.82
N TYR A 24 -3.65 -3.65 -1.15
CA TYR A 24 -2.62 -4.64 -1.46
C TYR A 24 -2.76 -5.19 -2.89
N ASP A 25 -3.97 -5.54 -3.31
CA ASP A 25 -4.25 -6.05 -4.66
C ASP A 25 -3.97 -4.99 -5.73
N ASP A 26 -4.30 -3.72 -5.46
CA ASP A 26 -3.97 -2.58 -6.31
C ASP A 26 -2.44 -2.43 -6.46
N THR A 27 -1.68 -2.56 -5.36
CA THR A 27 -0.20 -2.57 -5.40
C THR A 27 0.35 -3.73 -6.23
N GLU A 28 -0.21 -4.94 -6.13
CA GLU A 28 0.22 -6.07 -6.98
C GLU A 28 -0.11 -5.83 -8.46
N THR A 29 -1.30 -5.32 -8.76
CA THR A 29 -1.71 -4.94 -10.13
C THR A 29 -0.74 -3.93 -10.74
N LEU A 30 -0.28 -2.95 -9.95
CA LEU A 30 0.73 -2.00 -10.39
C LEU A 30 2.06 -2.68 -10.76
N LYS A 31 2.49 -3.70 -10.02
CA LYS A 31 3.72 -4.42 -10.40
C LYS A 31 3.58 -5.13 -11.75
N ASP A 32 2.40 -5.68 -12.04
CA ASP A 32 2.14 -6.35 -13.32
C ASP A 32 2.08 -5.35 -14.48
N LEU A 33 1.46 -4.18 -14.31
CA LEU A 33 1.55 -3.08 -15.28
C LEU A 33 2.99 -2.65 -15.55
N GLY A 34 3.85 -2.66 -14.52
CA GLY A 34 5.28 -2.41 -14.68
C GLY A 34 5.99 -3.42 -15.60
N LYS A 35 5.58 -4.69 -15.57
CA LYS A 35 6.10 -5.72 -16.49
C LYS A 35 5.62 -5.48 -17.92
N GLU A 36 4.35 -5.16 -18.11
CA GLU A 36 3.80 -4.87 -19.44
C GLU A 36 4.49 -3.68 -20.12
N ILE A 37 4.84 -2.63 -19.35
CA ILE A 37 5.59 -1.48 -19.88
C ILE A 37 7.00 -1.89 -20.30
N GLU A 38 7.67 -2.74 -19.52
CA GLU A 38 9.00 -3.26 -19.87
C GLU A 38 8.93 -4.16 -21.11
N ASP A 39 7.90 -4.98 -21.25
CA ASP A 39 7.67 -5.78 -22.45
C ASP A 39 7.42 -4.92 -23.69
N LEU A 40 6.65 -3.83 -23.56
CA LEU A 40 6.46 -2.85 -24.63
C LEU A 40 7.78 -2.17 -25.01
N ARG A 41 8.61 -1.80 -24.04
CA ARG A 41 9.96 -1.25 -24.29
C ARG A 41 10.81 -2.23 -25.09
N ASN A 42 10.82 -3.49 -24.69
CA ASN A 42 11.58 -4.54 -25.37
C ASN A 42 11.11 -4.74 -26.82
N GLN A 43 9.80 -4.64 -27.07
CA GLN A 43 9.25 -4.68 -28.43
C GLN A 43 9.70 -3.48 -29.27
N VAL A 44 9.61 -2.26 -28.74
CA VAL A 44 10.10 -1.04 -29.41
C VAL A 44 11.58 -1.19 -29.76
N THR A 45 12.43 -1.60 -28.82
CA THR A 45 13.88 -1.78 -29.05
C THR A 45 14.19 -2.85 -30.10
N ARG A 46 13.36 -3.88 -30.24
CA ARG A 46 13.52 -4.89 -31.31
C ARG A 46 13.18 -4.30 -32.68
N LEU A 47 12.10 -3.53 -32.77
CA LEU A 47 11.64 -2.89 -34.01
C LEU A 47 12.57 -1.75 -34.47
N GLU A 48 13.23 -1.05 -33.54
CA GLU A 48 14.27 -0.07 -33.86
C GLU A 48 15.49 -0.72 -34.52
N LYS A 49 15.82 -1.95 -34.15
CA LYS A 49 16.96 -2.71 -34.72
C LYS A 49 16.70 -3.26 -36.11
N THR A 50 15.44 -3.31 -36.55
CA THR A 50 15.07 -3.78 -37.89
C THR A 50 15.02 -2.65 -38.93
N ASP A 51 15.49 -1.44 -38.58
CA ASP A 51 15.60 -0.25 -39.45
C ASP A 51 14.28 0.17 -40.14
N THR A 52 13.16 -0.24 -39.56
CA THR A 52 11.81 0.19 -39.93
C THR A 52 11.54 1.55 -39.34
N ASN A 53 11.99 2.62 -40.03
CA ASN A 53 11.53 3.97 -39.74
C ASN A 53 10.08 4.11 -40.24
N ASP A 54 9.15 3.58 -39.45
CA ASP A 54 7.73 3.46 -39.75
C ASP A 54 6.93 4.35 -38.81
N PHE A 55 5.92 5.04 -39.34
CA PHE A 55 4.90 5.78 -38.57
C PHE A 55 4.32 4.95 -37.42
N HIS A 56 4.19 3.62 -37.61
CA HIS A 56 3.76 2.71 -36.57
C HIS A 56 4.73 2.60 -35.39
N LEU A 57 6.05 2.65 -35.63
CA LEU A 57 7.07 2.61 -34.58
C LEU A 57 7.07 3.89 -33.74
N GLU A 58 6.95 5.05 -34.37
CA GLU A 58 6.85 6.33 -33.65
C GLU A 58 5.59 6.40 -32.77
N ARG A 59 4.44 5.90 -33.28
CA ARG A 59 3.22 5.81 -32.47
C ARG A 59 3.37 4.85 -31.27
N LEU A 60 4.10 3.75 -31.42
CA LEU A 60 4.40 2.83 -30.32
C LEU A 60 5.30 3.48 -29.26
N LYS A 61 6.31 4.25 -29.67
CA LYS A 61 7.16 5.03 -28.76
C LYS A 61 6.34 6.06 -27.96
N GLU A 62 5.46 6.80 -28.62
CA GLU A 62 4.58 7.76 -27.93
C GLU A 62 3.68 7.07 -26.90
N ILE A 63 3.09 5.93 -27.25
CA ILE A 63 2.23 5.16 -26.34
C ILE A 63 3.04 4.65 -25.14
N HIS A 64 4.24 4.09 -25.39
CA HIS A 64 5.13 3.65 -24.32
C HIS A 64 5.50 4.82 -23.39
N ASN A 65 5.90 5.97 -23.93
CA ASN A 65 6.30 7.12 -23.13
C ASN A 65 5.14 7.68 -22.28
N LYS A 66 3.92 7.79 -22.84
CA LYS A 66 2.75 8.19 -22.06
C LYS A 66 2.43 7.20 -20.93
N LYS A 67 2.55 5.90 -21.21
CA LYS A 67 2.30 4.85 -20.20
C LYS A 67 3.35 4.85 -19.10
N ILE A 68 4.63 5.03 -19.42
CA ILE A 68 5.70 5.01 -18.43
C ILE A 68 5.65 6.24 -17.52
N ASP A 69 5.30 7.41 -18.07
CA ASP A 69 5.13 8.64 -17.27
C ASP A 69 4.00 8.47 -16.26
N LEU A 70 2.82 8.04 -16.73
CA LEU A 70 1.67 7.77 -15.86
C LEU A 70 1.97 6.69 -14.82
N TYR A 71 2.62 5.60 -15.24
CA TYR A 71 3.03 4.54 -14.32
C TYR A 71 4.00 5.03 -13.24
N ASN A 72 4.97 5.86 -13.61
CA ASN A 72 5.93 6.41 -12.64
C ASN A 72 5.25 7.33 -11.62
N GLU A 73 4.27 8.13 -12.05
CA GLU A 73 3.46 8.97 -11.15
C GLU A 73 2.65 8.11 -10.16
N ILE A 74 1.93 7.11 -10.66
CA ILE A 74 1.12 6.22 -9.83
C ILE A 74 2.02 5.41 -8.89
N LEU A 75 3.14 4.88 -9.37
CA LEU A 75 4.10 4.13 -8.56
C LEU A 75 4.73 4.98 -7.45
N ALA A 76 4.94 6.28 -7.69
CA ALA A 76 5.43 7.20 -6.66
C ALA A 76 4.38 7.41 -5.56
N LEU A 77 3.11 7.58 -5.94
CA LEU A 77 1.98 7.70 -5.00
C LEU A 77 1.76 6.40 -4.21
N ASP A 78 1.77 5.25 -4.88
CA ASP A 78 1.62 3.93 -4.27
C ASP A 78 2.73 3.65 -3.25
N LYS A 79 4.00 3.87 -3.61
CA LYS A 79 5.14 3.73 -2.67
C LYS A 79 5.00 4.64 -1.44
N HIS A 80 4.46 5.84 -1.62
CA HIS A 80 4.20 6.75 -0.51
C HIS A 80 3.08 6.19 0.40
N ASN A 81 1.97 5.77 -0.21
CA ASN A 81 0.79 5.26 0.48
C ASN A 81 1.07 3.95 1.23
N ILE A 82 1.83 3.01 0.65
CA ILE A 82 2.25 1.77 1.34
C ILE A 82 3.00 2.09 2.62
N ILE A 83 3.91 3.07 2.60
CA ILE A 83 4.70 3.43 3.78
C ILE A 83 3.81 4.01 4.88
N ILE A 84 2.89 4.90 4.52
CA ILE A 84 1.93 5.49 5.47
C ILE A 84 1.04 4.39 6.04
N LEU A 85 0.43 3.57 5.18
CA LEU A 85 -0.45 2.49 5.58
C LEU A 85 0.27 1.55 6.55
N TRP A 86 1.49 1.12 6.21
CA TRP A 86 2.31 0.29 7.10
C TRP A 86 2.57 0.96 8.47
N GLN A 87 2.86 2.27 8.48
CA GLN A 87 3.10 3.02 9.73
C GLN A 87 1.86 3.11 10.60
N GLU A 88 0.72 3.49 10.03
CA GLU A 88 -0.54 3.62 10.75
C GLU A 88 -1.03 2.26 11.25
N THR A 89 -0.98 1.22 10.41
CA THR A 89 -1.29 -0.17 10.83
C THR A 89 -0.40 -0.60 11.99
N SER A 90 0.90 -0.26 11.95
CA SER A 90 1.83 -0.58 13.02
C SER A 90 1.51 0.15 14.33
N LYS A 91 0.96 1.37 14.28
CA LYS A 91 0.49 2.10 15.46
C LYS A 91 -0.77 1.46 16.02
N ILE A 92 -1.74 1.13 15.18
CA ILE A 92 -2.98 0.43 15.56
C ILE A 92 -2.64 -0.89 16.28
N LEU A 93 -1.78 -1.72 15.69
CA LEU A 93 -1.32 -2.98 16.29
C LEU A 93 -0.62 -2.77 17.63
N LYS A 94 0.20 -1.72 17.78
CA LYS A 94 0.82 -1.39 19.07
C LYS A 94 -0.23 -1.06 20.13
N THR A 95 -1.27 -0.32 19.76
CA THR A 95 -2.38 -0.01 20.68
C THR A 95 -3.14 -1.28 21.05
N MET A 96 -3.51 -2.12 20.07
CA MET A 96 -4.19 -3.40 20.32
C MET A 96 -3.37 -4.35 21.22
N ASN A 97 -2.04 -4.36 21.09
CA ASN A 97 -1.15 -5.18 21.92
C ASN A 97 -1.09 -4.72 23.38
N LYS A 98 -1.46 -3.47 23.69
CA LYS A 98 -1.47 -2.96 25.07
C LYS A 98 -2.72 -3.36 25.84
N VAL A 99 -3.78 -3.76 25.14
CA VAL A 99 -5.05 -4.12 25.78
C VAL A 99 -5.01 -5.61 26.12
N SER A 100 -5.06 -5.94 27.41
CA SER A 100 -5.07 -7.33 27.88
C SER A 100 -6.45 -7.96 27.68
N ASP A 101 -6.52 -9.30 27.67
CA ASP A 101 -7.82 -9.99 27.64
C ASP A 101 -8.66 -9.66 28.87
N GLU A 102 -8.02 -9.47 30.03
CA GLU A 102 -8.69 -9.04 31.26
C GLU A 102 -9.29 -7.63 31.12
N ASP A 103 -8.54 -6.68 30.58
CA ASP A 103 -9.06 -5.33 30.29
C ASP A 103 -10.23 -5.37 29.31
N LEU A 104 -10.17 -6.22 28.30
CA LEU A 104 -11.27 -6.41 27.35
C LEU A 104 -12.50 -7.01 28.03
N ARG A 105 -12.34 -8.04 28.88
CA ARG A 105 -13.45 -8.65 29.63
C ARG A 105 -14.11 -7.65 30.59
N ASN A 106 -13.28 -6.85 31.27
CA ASN A 106 -13.74 -5.93 32.30
C ASN A 106 -14.45 -4.70 31.71
N ASN A 107 -13.95 -4.17 30.59
CA ASN A 107 -14.49 -2.95 29.97
C ASN A 107 -15.49 -3.24 28.84
N HIS A 108 -15.41 -4.42 28.23
CA HIS A 108 -16.24 -4.84 27.08
C HIS A 108 -16.66 -6.32 27.21
N PRO A 109 -17.49 -6.67 28.21
CA PRO A 109 -17.85 -8.07 28.52
C PRO A 109 -18.61 -8.80 27.39
N THR A 110 -19.24 -8.05 26.47
CA THR A 110 -19.93 -8.59 25.30
C THR A 110 -19.05 -8.68 24.05
N LEU A 111 -17.80 -8.23 24.11
CA LEU A 111 -16.86 -8.35 23.01
C LEU A 111 -16.45 -9.81 22.83
N ASP A 112 -16.56 -10.31 21.59
CA ASP A 112 -15.92 -11.56 21.21
C ASP A 112 -14.40 -11.37 21.15
N ILE A 113 -13.74 -11.64 22.29
CA ILE A 113 -12.29 -11.51 22.45
C ILE A 113 -11.57 -12.44 21.48
N LYS A 114 -12.13 -13.63 21.18
CA LYS A 114 -11.54 -14.56 20.24
C LYS A 114 -11.51 -13.93 18.84
N MET A 115 -12.65 -13.40 18.38
CA MET A 115 -12.73 -12.71 17.09
C MET A 115 -11.81 -11.49 17.04
N PHE A 116 -11.71 -10.72 18.13
CA PHE A 116 -10.79 -9.58 18.22
C PHE A 116 -9.33 -10.01 18.05
N ARG A 117 -8.90 -11.09 18.71
CA ARG A 117 -7.53 -11.63 18.61
C ARG A 117 -7.23 -12.23 17.24
N GLU A 118 -8.20 -12.88 16.60
CA GLU A 118 -8.09 -13.37 15.22
C GLU A 118 -7.88 -12.22 14.23
N LEU A 119 -8.69 -11.16 14.34
CA LEU A 119 -8.52 -9.95 13.52
C LEU A 119 -7.17 -9.28 13.75
N GLN A 120 -6.74 -9.16 15.01
CA GLN A 120 -5.42 -8.63 15.34
C GLN A 120 -4.29 -9.46 14.71
N ALA A 121 -4.41 -10.78 14.71
CA ALA A 121 -3.43 -11.68 14.10
C ALA A 121 -3.40 -11.55 12.56
N ASP A 122 -4.56 -11.46 11.90
CA ASP A 122 -4.66 -11.24 10.45
C ASP A 122 -4.01 -9.91 10.04
N ILE A 123 -4.39 -8.81 10.70
CA ILE A 123 -3.81 -7.48 10.46
C ILE A 123 -2.29 -7.52 10.67
N LYS A 124 -1.81 -8.19 11.72
CA LYS A 124 -0.37 -8.33 12.00
C LYS A 124 0.36 -9.10 10.91
N GLY A 125 -0.21 -10.20 10.44
CA GLY A 125 0.36 -11.01 9.35
C GLY A 125 0.49 -10.20 8.07
N LYS A 126 -0.59 -9.53 7.67
CA LYS A 126 -0.62 -8.71 6.46
C LYS A 126 0.26 -7.48 6.52
N ASN A 127 0.29 -6.78 7.66
CA ASN A 127 1.20 -5.64 7.86
C ASN A 127 2.69 -6.03 7.78
N LYS A 128 3.02 -7.28 8.11
CA LYS A 128 4.37 -7.82 7.92
C LYS A 128 4.71 -8.00 6.44
N LEU A 129 3.75 -8.41 5.61
CA LEU A 129 3.92 -8.55 4.15
C LEU A 129 4.07 -7.19 3.47
N LEU A 130 3.28 -6.20 3.88
CA LEU A 130 3.34 -4.82 3.36
C LEU A 130 4.52 -4.00 3.87
N LYS A 131 5.33 -4.56 4.79
CA LYS A 131 6.46 -3.85 5.37
C LYS A 131 7.47 -3.46 4.30
N PRO A 132 7.70 -2.15 4.06
CA PRO A 132 8.66 -1.72 3.07
C PRO A 132 10.10 -2.05 3.51
N SER A 133 10.96 -2.31 2.53
CA SER A 133 12.39 -2.56 2.79
C SER A 133 13.02 -1.41 3.58
N PHE A 134 14.09 -1.69 4.33
CA PHE A 134 14.77 -0.67 5.13
C PHE A 134 15.23 0.53 4.27
N LYS A 135 15.80 0.27 3.10
CA LYS A 135 16.26 1.31 2.15
C LYS A 135 15.13 2.25 1.73
N VAL A 136 13.95 1.68 1.40
CA VAL A 136 12.76 2.46 1.02
C VAL A 136 12.27 3.33 2.17
N ARG A 137 12.19 2.76 3.39
CA ARG A 137 11.79 3.50 4.60
C ARG A 137 12.75 4.64 4.93
N LEU A 138 14.06 4.41 4.79
CA LEU A 138 15.08 5.42 5.05
C LEU A 138 14.99 6.58 4.03
N LYS A 139 14.89 6.27 2.74
CA LYS A 139 14.72 7.28 1.68
C LYS A 139 13.47 8.14 1.92
N TYR A 140 12.37 7.51 2.31
CA TYR A 140 11.13 8.22 2.66
C TYR A 140 11.31 9.20 3.82
N LYS A 141 11.94 8.76 4.93
CA LYS A 141 12.20 9.63 6.08
C LYS A 141 13.08 10.83 5.71
N ILE A 142 14.12 10.60 4.90
CA ILE A 142 15.00 11.68 4.42
C ILE A 142 14.20 12.70 3.59
N ASN A 143 13.36 12.23 2.66
CA ASN A 143 12.51 13.11 1.85
C ASN A 143 11.54 13.94 2.70
N GLN A 144 10.91 13.33 3.72
CA GLN A 144 10.03 14.04 4.65
C GLN A 144 10.76 15.17 5.39
N LEU A 145 12.01 14.94 5.83
CA LEU A 145 12.82 15.97 6.49
C LEU A 145 13.14 17.14 5.55
N PHE A 146 13.45 16.87 4.28
CA PHE A 146 13.68 17.92 3.29
C PHE A 146 12.41 18.72 2.96
N ASN A 147 11.27 18.05 2.79
CA ASN A 147 10.00 18.70 2.51
C ASN A 147 9.56 19.57 3.69
N TRP A 148 9.70 19.08 4.93
CA TRP A 148 9.41 19.87 6.13
C TRP A 148 10.28 21.13 6.25
N ARG A 149 11.56 21.05 5.86
CA ARG A 149 12.45 22.22 5.81
C ARG A 149 12.04 23.24 4.74
N ARG A 150 11.49 22.79 3.60
CA ARG A 150 11.02 23.68 2.52
C ARG A 150 9.73 24.41 2.87
N CYS A 151 8.81 23.76 3.60
CA CYS A 151 7.55 24.38 4.04
C CYS A 151 7.70 25.35 5.23
N LYS A 152 8.90 25.44 5.82
CA LYS A 152 9.21 26.38 6.92
C LYS A 152 9.90 27.68 6.46
N LYS A 153 10.03 27.89 5.14
CA LYS A 153 10.42 29.17 4.54
C LYS A 153 9.18 29.87 4.03
#